data_AF-A0A4Y7TI31-F1
#
_entry.id   AF-A0A4Y7TI31-F1
#
_cell.length_a   1.000
_cell.length_b   1.000
_cell.length_c   1.000
_cell.angle_alpha   90.00
_cell.angle_beta   90.00
_cell.angle_gamma   90.00
#
_symmetry.space_group_name_H-M   'P 1'
#
loop_
_entity.id
_entity.type
_entity.pdbx_description
1 polymer ?
#
loop_
_entity_poly.entity_id
_entity_poly.type
_entity_poly.pdbx_seq_one_letter_code
_entity_poly.pdbx_strand_id
1 'polypeptide(L)'
;MPARPSQRSSSSNHADWLQGHHKTVKPEESDPYDVFIVETQPVFAVKDRKYSVTVSVPSGPVVLMFDLAFQSAKDLSVIAYVTVPLLPTIKLGQAEGNVDKGIGLDVNEPGICEGRLQFYNEDEGPNKYVMVERQLTILGKEFNDDIQLVINPKQTYFA
;
A
#
# COMPACT_ATOMS: atom_id res chain seq x y z
N MET A 1 43.79 -0.55 -33.99
CA MET A 1 42.39 -1.06 -34.00
C MET A 1 41.61 -0.31 -32.93
N PRO A 2 40.58 0.48 -33.27
CA PRO A 2 39.75 1.10 -32.24
C PRO A 2 38.76 0.08 -31.67
N ALA A 3 38.67 0.01 -30.34
CA ALA A 3 37.74 -0.85 -29.63
C ALA A 3 36.29 -0.43 -29.91
N ARG A 4 35.44 -1.41 -30.21
CA ARG A 4 33.99 -1.26 -30.36
C ARG A 4 33.39 -0.84 -29.01
N PRO A 5 32.53 0.20 -28.93
CA PRO A 5 31.78 0.44 -27.71
C PRO A 5 30.81 -0.71 -27.48
N SER A 6 30.92 -1.37 -26.32
CA SER A 6 29.92 -2.31 -25.83
C SER A 6 28.60 -1.54 -25.63
N GLN A 7 27.56 -1.93 -26.36
CA GLN A 7 26.20 -1.47 -26.08
C GLN A 7 25.84 -1.90 -24.64
N ARG A 8 25.79 -0.95 -23.70
CA ARG A 8 25.06 -1.15 -22.44
C ARG A 8 23.57 -1.12 -22.78
N SER A 9 22.90 -2.26 -22.68
CA SER A 9 21.43 -2.33 -22.67
C SER A 9 20.92 -1.66 -21.41
N SER A 10 20.34 -0.46 -21.53
CA SER A 10 19.82 0.33 -20.40
C SER A 10 18.36 0.02 -20.06
N SER A 11 17.85 -1.17 -20.40
CA SER A 11 16.43 -1.52 -20.26
C SER A 11 16.09 -2.47 -19.12
N SER A 12 17.08 -2.99 -18.37
CA SER A 12 16.84 -4.05 -17.36
C SER A 12 16.35 -3.52 -16.01
N ASN A 13 16.93 -2.43 -15.49
CA ASN A 13 16.71 -2.04 -14.09
C ASN A 13 15.26 -1.65 -13.75
N HIS A 14 14.52 -1.08 -14.70
CA HIS A 14 13.14 -0.64 -14.45
C HIS A 14 12.15 -1.81 -14.57
N ALA A 15 12.34 -2.68 -15.58
CA ALA A 15 11.51 -3.86 -15.74
C ALA A 15 11.67 -4.83 -14.55
N ASP A 16 12.90 -5.02 -14.08
CA ASP A 16 13.21 -5.87 -12.93
C ASP A 16 12.61 -5.28 -11.64
N TRP A 17 12.64 -3.94 -11.48
CA TRP A 17 12.03 -3.27 -10.33
C TRP A 17 10.50 -3.43 -10.33
N LEU A 18 9.85 -3.20 -11.48
CA LEU A 18 8.40 -3.36 -11.63
C LEU A 18 7.99 -4.79 -11.31
N GLN A 19 8.71 -5.79 -11.80
CA GLN A 19 8.40 -7.20 -11.54
C GLN A 19 8.40 -7.55 -10.04
N GLY A 20 9.22 -6.89 -9.23
CA GLY A 20 9.28 -7.11 -7.79
C GLY A 20 8.28 -6.29 -6.95
N HIS A 21 7.74 -5.21 -7.50
CA HIS A 21 7.00 -4.20 -6.73
C HIS A 21 5.60 -3.90 -7.27
N HIS A 22 5.23 -4.37 -8.47
CA HIS A 22 3.92 -4.15 -9.08
C HIS A 22 3.09 -5.45 -9.09
N LYS A 23 1.84 -5.36 -8.65
CA LYS A 23 0.85 -6.45 -8.72
C LYS A 23 -0.45 -5.89 -9.29
N THR A 24 -0.98 -6.52 -10.34
CA THR A 24 -2.36 -6.30 -10.77
C THR A 24 -3.26 -7.27 -10.00
N VAL A 25 -4.20 -6.75 -9.23
CA VAL A 25 -5.22 -7.53 -8.53
C VAL A 25 -6.47 -7.61 -9.40
N LYS A 26 -7.08 -8.79 -9.48
CA LYS A 26 -8.29 -9.06 -10.26
C LYS A 26 -9.35 -9.67 -9.32
N PRO A 27 -10.16 -8.83 -8.66
CA PRO A 27 -11.23 -9.29 -7.80
C PRO A 27 -12.33 -9.98 -8.62
N GLU A 28 -13.11 -10.86 -8.00
CA GLU A 28 -14.23 -11.53 -8.68
C GLU A 28 -15.40 -10.57 -8.96
N GLU A 29 -15.62 -9.58 -8.10
CA GLU A 29 -16.79 -8.68 -8.15
C GLU A 29 -16.45 -7.20 -8.44
N SER A 30 -15.20 -6.85 -8.78
CA SER A 30 -14.81 -5.47 -9.09
C SER A 30 -13.77 -5.36 -10.21
N ASP A 31 -13.61 -4.13 -10.73
CA ASP A 31 -12.66 -3.86 -11.80
C ASP A 31 -11.21 -4.14 -11.35
N PRO A 32 -10.36 -4.71 -12.22
CA PRO A 32 -8.95 -4.89 -11.92
C PRO A 32 -8.27 -3.59 -11.52
N TYR A 33 -7.38 -3.64 -10.54
CA TYR A 33 -6.59 -2.50 -10.10
C TYR A 33 -5.12 -2.85 -9.92
N ASP A 34 -4.27 -1.83 -10.07
CA ASP A 34 -2.83 -1.96 -9.91
C ASP A 34 -2.40 -1.54 -8.49
N VAL A 35 -1.45 -2.27 -7.92
CA VAL A 35 -0.86 -1.99 -6.60
C VAL A 35 0.65 -1.98 -6.73
N PHE A 36 1.28 -0.99 -6.11
CA PHE A 36 2.74 -0.92 -5.98
C PHE A 36 3.13 -1.08 -4.51
N ILE A 37 3.97 -2.07 -4.20
CA ILE A 37 4.41 -2.43 -2.84
C ILE A 37 5.90 -2.16 -2.73
N VAL A 38 6.32 -1.35 -1.77
CA VAL A 38 7.74 -1.09 -1.46
C VAL A 38 8.01 -1.47 -0.02
N GLU A 39 8.78 -2.53 0.18
CA GLU A 39 9.25 -2.91 1.52
C GLU A 39 10.32 -1.91 1.98
N THR A 40 10.08 -1.28 3.13
CA THR A 40 11.00 -0.29 3.69
C THR A 40 11.59 -0.85 4.98
N GLN A 41 12.81 -1.42 4.90
CA GLN A 41 13.59 -1.66 6.10
C GLN A 41 14.23 -0.35 6.56
N PRO A 42 14.08 0.08 7.82
CA PRO A 42 14.71 1.31 8.28
C PRO A 42 16.24 1.15 8.23
N VAL A 43 16.92 2.10 7.58
CA VAL A 43 18.39 2.10 7.37
C VAL A 43 19.19 2.00 8.67
N PHE A 44 18.58 2.36 9.81
CA PHE A 44 19.20 2.35 11.13
C PHE A 44 18.40 1.59 12.20
N ALA A 45 17.43 0.74 11.83
CA ALA A 45 16.72 -0.04 12.84
C ALA A 45 17.64 -1.11 13.45
N VAL A 46 17.91 -0.96 14.74
CA VAL A 46 18.22 -2.09 15.63
C VAL A 46 17.15 -3.15 15.37
N LYS A 47 17.55 -4.44 15.32
CA LYS A 47 16.71 -5.61 15.04
C LYS A 47 15.57 -5.84 16.07
N ASP A 48 14.73 -4.85 16.31
CA ASP A 48 13.41 -5.05 16.87
C ASP A 48 12.47 -5.28 15.69
N ARG A 49 11.89 -6.48 15.68
CA ARG A 49 11.16 -7.13 14.58
C ARG A 49 9.87 -6.39 14.20
N LYS A 50 10.00 -5.19 13.64
CA LYS A 50 8.91 -4.39 13.11
C LYS A 50 8.98 -4.45 11.58
N TYR A 51 7.97 -5.06 10.96
CA TYR A 51 7.84 -5.09 9.51
C TYR A 51 7.14 -3.81 9.06
N SER A 52 7.70 -3.13 8.07
CA SER A 52 7.13 -1.90 7.52
C SER A 52 7.11 -1.96 6.01
N VAL A 53 5.98 -1.56 5.43
CA VAL A 53 5.74 -1.59 4.00
C VAL A 53 4.91 -0.38 3.60
N THR A 54 5.28 0.22 2.47
CA THR A 54 4.51 1.30 1.85
C THR A 54 3.77 0.72 0.65
N VAL A 55 2.46 0.88 0.61
CA VAL A 55 1.59 0.43 -0.48
C VAL A 55 1.00 1.65 -1.18
N SER A 56 1.13 1.72 -2.50
CA SER A 56 0.58 2.80 -3.32
C SER A 56 -0.49 2.25 -4.26
N VAL A 57 -1.68 2.85 -4.24
CA VAL A 57 -2.84 2.44 -5.03
C VAL A 57 -3.36 3.60 -5.87
N PRO A 58 -3.21 3.56 -7.20
CA PRO A 58 -3.86 4.50 -8.11
C PRO A 58 -5.38 4.45 -7.92
N SER A 59 -5.99 5.62 -7.68
CA SER A 59 -7.41 5.77 -7.33
C SER A 59 -7.99 6.90 -8.17
N GLY A 60 -8.28 6.59 -9.44
CA GLY A 60 -8.63 7.59 -10.44
C GLY A 60 -7.47 8.57 -10.68
N PRO A 61 -7.66 9.89 -10.53
CA PRO A 61 -6.63 10.91 -10.77
C PRO A 61 -5.59 11.05 -9.64
N VAL A 62 -5.75 10.36 -8.51
CA VAL A 62 -4.83 10.45 -7.36
C VAL A 62 -4.17 9.11 -7.08
N VAL A 63 -3.12 9.11 -6.27
CA VAL A 63 -2.52 7.90 -5.70
C VAL A 63 -2.73 7.93 -4.19
N LEU A 64 -3.43 6.93 -3.66
CA LEU A 64 -3.49 6.69 -2.22
C LEU A 64 -2.22 5.95 -1.80
N MET A 65 -1.57 6.38 -0.73
CA MET A 65 -0.39 5.72 -0.18
C MET A 65 -0.66 5.35 1.27
N PHE A 66 -0.27 4.13 1.65
CA PHE A 66 -0.43 3.59 2.97
C PHE A 66 0.92 3.13 3.50
N ASP A 67 1.41 3.78 4.56
CA ASP A 67 2.52 3.27 5.35
C ASP A 67 1.98 2.34 6.42
N LEU A 68 2.28 1.05 6.30
CA LEU A 68 1.84 0.00 7.20
C LEU A 68 3.02 -0.42 8.07
N ALA A 69 2.88 -0.30 9.38
CA ALA A 69 3.87 -0.73 10.36
C ALA A 69 3.27 -1.79 11.29
N PHE A 70 3.72 -3.04 11.14
CA PHE A 70 3.27 -4.16 11.95
C PHE A 70 4.14 -4.27 13.20
N GLN A 71 3.51 -4.10 14.37
CA GLN A 71 4.14 -4.36 15.67
C GLN A 71 4.00 -5.82 16.07
N SER A 72 2.92 -6.47 15.62
CA SER A 72 2.68 -7.90 15.73
C SER A 72 1.85 -8.36 14.51
N ALA A 73 1.55 -9.66 14.40
CA ALA A 73 0.63 -10.16 13.38
C ALA A 73 -0.81 -9.62 13.54
N LYS A 74 -1.14 -9.03 14.70
CA LYS A 74 -2.47 -8.48 15.00
C LYS A 74 -2.46 -6.97 15.15
N ASP A 75 -1.34 -6.36 15.53
CA ASP A 75 -1.27 -4.94 15.84
C ASP A 75 -0.58 -4.20 14.70
N LEU A 76 -1.34 -3.30 14.08
CA LEU A 76 -0.97 -2.58 12.88
C LEU A 76 -1.16 -1.08 13.12
N SER A 77 -0.13 -0.30 12.81
CA SER A 77 -0.21 1.15 12.66
C SER A 77 -0.25 1.48 11.18
N VAL A 78 -1.19 2.33 10.78
CA VAL A 78 -1.38 2.78 9.40
C VAL A 78 -1.29 4.29 9.34
N ILE A 79 -0.53 4.81 8.38
CA ILE A 79 -0.57 6.21 7.99
C ILE A 79 -1.04 6.29 6.54
N ALA A 80 -2.10 7.05 6.28
CA ALA A 80 -2.65 7.23 4.95
C ALA A 80 -2.25 8.60 4.39
N TYR A 81 -1.96 8.62 3.10
CA TYR A 81 -1.65 9.82 2.34
C TYR A 81 -2.37 9.79 0.98
N VAL A 82 -2.54 10.97 0.40
CA VAL A 82 -2.98 11.14 -0.98
C VAL A 82 -1.96 11.98 -1.74
N THR A 83 -1.61 11.52 -2.93
CA THR A 83 -0.79 12.26 -3.89
C THR A 83 -1.65 12.63 -5.08
N VAL A 84 -1.83 13.93 -5.30
CA VAL A 84 -2.48 14.48 -6.48
C VAL A 84 -1.37 14.98 -7.43
N PRO A 85 -1.44 14.70 -8.75
CA PRO A 85 -0.46 15.21 -9.69
C PRO A 85 -0.24 16.72 -9.53
N LEU A 86 1.04 17.14 -9.52
CA LEU A 86 1.48 18.53 -9.35
C LEU A 86 1.25 19.16 -7.98
N LEU A 87 0.72 18.42 -7.00
CA LEU A 87 0.61 18.86 -5.60
C LEU A 87 1.55 18.04 -4.70
N PRO A 88 2.00 18.61 -3.56
CA PRO A 88 2.67 17.84 -2.53
C PRO A 88 1.77 16.71 -2.01
N THR A 89 2.38 15.60 -1.58
CA THR A 89 1.67 14.51 -0.89
C THR A 89 1.05 15.04 0.41
N ILE A 90 -0.24 14.77 0.60
CA ILE A 90 -1.04 15.23 1.74
C ILE A 90 -1.26 14.04 2.68
N LYS A 91 -0.97 14.20 3.97
CA LYS A 91 -1.28 13.20 4.99
C LYS A 91 -2.77 13.26 5.31
N LEU A 92 -3.49 12.17 5.06
CA LEU A 92 -4.92 12.03 5.32
C LEU A 92 -5.20 11.71 6.80
N GLY A 93 -4.28 10.99 7.44
CA GLY A 93 -4.41 10.66 8.85
C GLY A 93 -3.59 9.44 9.26
N GLN A 94 -3.79 9.00 10.50
CA GLN A 94 -3.10 7.86 11.09
C GLN A 94 -4.03 7.13 12.06
N ALA A 95 -4.00 5.81 12.04
CA ALA A 95 -4.74 4.95 12.95
C ALA A 95 -3.87 3.77 13.38
N GLU A 96 -4.06 3.29 14.60
CA GLU A 96 -3.37 2.12 15.13
C GLU A 96 -4.37 1.24 15.87
N GLY A 97 -4.22 -0.07 15.73
CA GLY A 97 -5.05 -0.99 16.49
C GLY A 97 -4.88 -2.44 16.08
N ASN A 98 -5.85 -3.24 16.53
CA ASN A 98 -5.91 -4.64 16.21
C ASN A 98 -6.60 -4.86 14.86
N VAL A 99 -5.87 -5.29 13.84
CA VAL A 99 -6.40 -5.47 12.47
C VAL A 99 -7.44 -6.59 12.37
N ASP A 100 -7.46 -7.56 13.29
CA ASP A 100 -8.53 -8.58 13.35
C ASP A 100 -9.87 -7.99 13.82
N LYS A 101 -9.84 -6.85 14.53
CA LYS A 101 -11.06 -6.13 14.96
C LYS A 101 -11.46 -5.01 13.99
N GLY A 102 -10.65 -4.78 12.96
CA GLY A 102 -10.76 -3.65 12.08
C GLY A 102 -10.17 -2.37 12.67
N ILE A 103 -9.55 -1.56 11.82
CA ILE A 103 -8.98 -0.25 12.15
C ILE A 103 -9.61 0.79 11.23
N GLY A 104 -10.35 1.73 11.80
CA GLY A 104 -11.00 2.80 11.04
C GLY A 104 -10.15 4.07 11.00
N LEU A 105 -10.15 4.74 9.87
CA LEU A 105 -9.58 6.07 9.69
C LEU A 105 -10.58 6.95 8.92
N ASP A 106 -11.09 7.97 9.60
CA ASP A 106 -11.91 9.00 8.96
C ASP A 106 -10.99 10.00 8.25
N VAL A 107 -11.30 10.27 6.99
CA VAL A 107 -10.54 11.16 6.11
C VAL A 107 -11.40 12.37 5.79
N ASN A 108 -10.85 13.56 6.01
CA ASN A 108 -11.56 14.81 5.75
C ASN A 108 -10.58 15.86 5.21
N GLU A 109 -10.17 15.69 3.95
CA GLU A 109 -9.36 16.66 3.21
C GLU A 109 -10.24 17.35 2.14
N PRO A 110 -10.78 18.55 2.44
CA PRO A 110 -11.83 19.18 1.66
C PRO A 110 -11.49 19.31 0.18
N GLY A 111 -12.41 18.83 -0.67
CA GLY A 111 -12.29 18.95 -2.12
C GLY A 111 -11.21 18.07 -2.75
N ILE A 112 -10.50 17.24 -1.96
CA ILE A 112 -9.51 16.27 -2.46
C ILE A 112 -9.96 14.84 -2.16
N CYS A 113 -10.16 14.53 -0.88
CA CYS A 113 -10.50 13.19 -0.42
C CYS A 113 -11.28 13.26 0.90
N GLU A 114 -12.48 12.73 0.91
CA GLU A 114 -13.37 12.73 2.08
C GLU A 114 -14.00 11.34 2.25
N GLY A 115 -14.26 10.89 3.47
CA GLY A 115 -14.93 9.62 3.75
C GLY A 115 -14.20 8.76 4.78
N ARG A 116 -14.27 7.44 4.64
CA ARG A 116 -13.71 6.49 5.60
C ARG A 116 -12.90 5.40 4.93
N LEU A 117 -11.79 5.05 5.58
CA LEU A 117 -10.98 3.87 5.29
C LEU A 117 -11.13 2.89 6.46
N GLN A 118 -11.36 1.62 6.16
CA GLN A 118 -11.46 0.57 7.15
C GLN A 118 -10.51 -0.57 6.80
N PHE A 119 -9.46 -0.74 7.59
CA PHE A 119 -8.47 -1.79 7.41
C PHE A 119 -8.88 -3.03 8.19
N TYR A 120 -8.81 -4.21 7.58
CA TYR A 120 -9.15 -5.47 8.20
C TYR A 120 -8.31 -6.61 7.62
N ASN A 121 -8.36 -7.78 8.24
CA ASN A 121 -7.75 -8.96 7.67
C ASN A 121 -8.78 -9.84 6.97
N GLU A 122 -8.37 -10.43 5.84
CA GLU A 122 -9.12 -11.48 5.15
C GLU A 122 -8.24 -12.71 4.92
N ASP A 123 -8.83 -13.90 5.09
CA ASP A 123 -8.15 -15.17 4.87
C ASP A 123 -8.39 -15.63 3.42
N GLU A 124 -7.31 -15.77 2.65
CA GLU A 124 -7.33 -16.30 1.29
C GLU A 124 -6.43 -17.55 1.21
N GLY A 125 -7.04 -18.72 1.39
CA GLY A 125 -6.34 -20.01 1.39
C GLY A 125 -5.32 -20.11 2.53
N PRO A 126 -4.02 -20.32 2.27
CA PRO A 126 -2.99 -20.44 3.32
C PRO A 126 -2.45 -19.07 3.80
N ASN A 127 -2.93 -17.97 3.24
CA ASN A 127 -2.42 -16.62 3.49
C ASN A 127 -3.51 -15.74 4.12
N LYS A 128 -3.05 -14.77 4.91
CA LYS A 128 -3.90 -13.73 5.50
C LYS A 128 -3.45 -12.40 4.91
N TYR A 129 -4.38 -11.62 4.39
CA TYR A 129 -4.09 -10.34 3.74
C TYR A 129 -4.69 -9.20 4.54
N VAL A 130 -3.98 -8.07 4.55
CA VAL A 130 -4.56 -6.80 4.99
C VAL A 130 -5.34 -6.22 3.83
N MET A 131 -6.64 -6.09 4.03
CA MET A 131 -7.59 -5.45 3.14
C MET A 131 -7.86 -4.02 3.63
N VAL A 132 -8.27 -3.16 2.72
CA VAL A 132 -8.87 -1.86 3.03
C VAL A 132 -10.19 -1.72 2.29
N GLU A 133 -11.27 -1.59 3.05
CA GLU A 133 -12.54 -1.11 2.53
C GLU A 133 -12.42 0.41 2.39
N ARG A 134 -12.67 0.93 1.20
CA ARG A 134 -12.68 2.35 0.92
C ARG A 134 -14.11 2.80 0.71
N GLN A 135 -14.55 3.75 1.52
CA GLN A 135 -15.78 4.50 1.31
C GLN A 135 -15.40 5.97 1.19
N LEU A 136 -14.86 6.34 0.02
CA LEU A 136 -14.23 7.63 -0.21
C LEU A 136 -14.85 8.39 -1.38
N THR A 137 -14.93 9.71 -1.25
CA THR A 137 -15.13 10.64 -2.36
C THR A 137 -13.80 11.31 -2.67
N ILE A 138 -13.25 11.04 -3.85
CA ILE A 138 -11.98 11.60 -4.32
C ILE A 138 -12.24 12.52 -5.50
N LEU A 139 -11.90 13.81 -5.36
CA LEU A 139 -12.11 14.84 -6.39
C LEU A 139 -13.54 14.79 -6.98
N GLY A 140 -14.54 14.57 -6.13
CA GLY A 140 -15.96 14.51 -6.50
C GLY A 140 -16.45 13.18 -7.07
N LYS A 141 -15.58 12.15 -7.18
CA LYS A 141 -15.97 10.80 -7.59
C LYS A 141 -16.02 9.85 -6.38
N GLU A 142 -17.09 9.08 -6.26
CA GLU A 142 -17.24 8.08 -5.21
C GLU A 142 -16.49 6.77 -5.56
N PHE A 143 -15.85 6.21 -4.55
CA PHE A 143 -15.16 4.92 -4.55
C PHE A 143 -15.69 4.14 -3.34
N ASN A 144 -16.32 3.01 -3.64
CA ASN A 144 -16.85 2.08 -2.64
C ASN A 144 -16.45 0.65 -3.03
N ASP A 145 -15.29 0.23 -2.55
CA ASP A 145 -14.67 -1.05 -2.93
C ASP A 145 -13.63 -1.53 -1.89
N ASP A 146 -13.32 -2.81 -1.97
CA ASP A 146 -12.28 -3.46 -1.16
C ASP A 146 -10.99 -3.64 -1.95
N ILE A 147 -9.87 -3.31 -1.29
CA ILE A 147 -8.53 -3.47 -1.86
C ILE A 147 -7.66 -4.34 -0.98
N GLN A 148 -7.03 -5.33 -1.62
CA GLN A 148 -5.95 -6.12 -1.06
C GLN A 148 -4.65 -5.31 -1.09
N LEU A 149 -4.11 -4.98 0.09
CA LEU A 149 -2.88 -4.20 0.21
C LEU A 149 -1.63 -5.08 0.20
N VAL A 150 -1.54 -5.99 1.18
CA VAL A 150 -0.33 -6.78 1.42
C VAL A 150 -0.65 -8.04 2.21
N ILE A 151 0.22 -9.05 2.14
CA ILE A 151 0.17 -10.21 3.02
C ILE A 151 0.47 -9.75 4.46
N ASN A 152 -0.39 -10.12 5.40
CA ASN A 152 -0.11 -9.95 6.82
C ASN A 152 1.04 -10.90 7.22
N PRO A 153 2.17 -10.37 7.72
CA PRO A 153 3.31 -11.20 8.11
C PRO A 153 2.90 -12.28 9.12
N LYS A 154 3.28 -13.54 8.83
CA LYS A 154 3.04 -14.67 9.72
C LYS A 154 3.69 -14.43 11.10
N GLN A 155 3.12 -15.04 12.15
CA GLN A 155 3.70 -15.02 13.51
C GLN A 155 5.20 -15.34 13.54
N THR A 156 5.70 -16.14 12.60
CA THR A 156 7.12 -16.50 12.46
C THR A 156 8.05 -15.29 12.29
N TYR A 157 7.59 -14.16 11.75
CA TYR A 157 8.39 -12.93 11.65
C TYR A 157 8.51 -12.18 12.98
N PHE A 158 7.66 -12.51 13.95
CA PHE A 158 7.58 -11.84 15.25
C PHE A 158 8.09 -12.75 16.41
N ALA A 159 8.44 -14.01 16.13
CA ALA A 159 8.88 -15.03 17.10
C ALA A 159 10.36 -14.95 17.42
#